data_AF-A0AAE6IYV4-F1
#
_entry.id   AF-A0AAE6IYV4-F1
#
_cell.length_a   1.000
_cell.length_b   1.000
_cell.length_c   1.000
_cell.angle_alpha   90.00
_cell.angle_beta   90.00
_cell.angle_gamma   90.00
#
_symmetry.space_group_name_H-M   'P 1'
#
loop_
_entity.id
_entity.type
_entity.pdbx_description
1 polymer ?
#
loop_
_entity_poly.entity_id
_entity_poly.type
_entity_poly.pdbx_seq_one_letter_code
_entity_poly.pdbx_strand_id
1 'polypeptide(L)'
;MTQEELDALMADGLDGDEQTSEVNDDILDESSQSSSNSNLETEQETSKCKDKDEDSSYRVSSTSAWPPPPPTDDHKMVRQLDDVTKDSEEKATEMFDKLETINNFFMDAENVCNEAKDLATKNIEVFEKLLDKFPNVATFAQMLESNKDLEGKFEDIVGNLQMGQDEVMMTMDMMQYQDIHRQKIERVINVMRALSKYMNSLFEGKVDDEKRVSSAVHIEGDTTTENIVSNEDIEALIENLGKK
;
A
#
# COMPACT_ATOMS: atom_id res chain seq x y z
N MET A 1 -19.77 2.99 -26.93
CA MET A 1 -19.90 4.41 -26.54
C MET A 1 -18.71 5.13 -27.13
N THR A 2 -18.96 6.10 -27.98
CA THR A 2 -17.91 6.96 -28.57
C THR A 2 -17.58 8.08 -27.57
N GLN A 3 -16.37 8.63 -27.64
CA GLN A 3 -15.92 9.71 -26.73
C GLN A 3 -16.85 10.94 -26.73
N GLU A 4 -17.57 11.17 -27.83
CA GLU A 4 -18.57 12.23 -27.95
C GLU A 4 -19.79 12.02 -27.02
N GLU A 5 -20.17 10.77 -26.73
CA GLU A 5 -21.27 10.46 -25.81
C GLU A 5 -20.87 10.65 -24.33
N LEU A 6 -19.58 10.53 -24.01
CA LEU A 6 -19.02 10.73 -22.67
C LEU A 6 -18.84 12.21 -22.35
N ASP A 7 -18.40 13.02 -23.32
CA ASP A 7 -18.26 14.47 -23.16
C ASP A 7 -19.63 15.17 -23.03
N ALA A 8 -20.65 14.70 -23.75
CA ALA A 8 -22.01 15.21 -23.61
C ALA A 8 -22.58 14.95 -22.20
N LEU A 9 -22.20 13.85 -21.57
CA LEU A 9 -22.67 13.46 -20.23
C LEU A 9 -21.94 14.22 -19.11
N MET A 10 -20.73 14.72 -19.35
CA MET A 10 -20.03 15.65 -18.44
C MET A 10 -20.49 17.10 -18.60
N ALA A 11 -20.94 17.51 -19.79
CA ALA A 11 -21.46 18.86 -20.02
C ALA A 11 -22.87 19.07 -19.45
N ASP A 12 -23.71 18.04 -19.40
CA ASP A 12 -25.10 18.12 -18.90
C ASP A 12 -25.22 18.07 -17.35
N GLY A 13 -24.11 17.79 -16.66
CA GLY A 13 -24.08 17.63 -15.19
C GLY A 13 -23.67 18.87 -14.39
N LEU A 14 -23.36 19.99 -15.05
CA LEU A 14 -22.68 21.13 -14.42
C LEU A 14 -23.42 22.48 -14.54
N ASP A 15 -24.75 22.47 -14.59
CA ASP A 15 -25.55 23.70 -14.52
C ASP A 15 -26.58 23.58 -13.38
N GLY A 16 -26.14 23.95 -12.17
CA GLY A 16 -26.99 23.97 -10.98
C GLY A 16 -26.21 24.33 -9.71
N ASP A 17 -26.22 25.62 -9.40
CA ASP A 17 -25.82 26.27 -8.13
C ASP A 17 -24.37 26.77 -8.00
N GLU A 18 -24.11 27.93 -8.60
CA GLU A 18 -23.20 28.94 -8.07
C GLU A 18 -23.78 29.55 -6.77
N GLN A 19 -23.10 29.36 -5.63
CA GLN A 19 -23.05 30.41 -4.61
C GLN A 19 -21.72 30.37 -3.82
N THR A 20 -20.95 31.42 -4.08
CA THR A 20 -19.77 31.98 -3.41
C THR A 20 -19.61 31.71 -1.92
N SER A 21 -18.36 31.46 -1.48
CA SER A 21 -17.71 32.21 -0.39
C SER A 21 -16.22 31.88 -0.29
N GLU A 22 -15.40 32.89 -0.60
CA GLU A 22 -13.96 32.99 -0.36
C GLU A 22 -13.65 33.05 1.14
N VAL A 23 -12.64 32.30 1.62
CA VAL A 23 -11.84 32.69 2.79
C VAL A 23 -10.40 32.20 2.59
N ASN A 24 -9.48 33.17 2.41
CA ASN A 24 -8.04 33.03 2.61
C ASN A 24 -7.74 32.80 4.09
N ASP A 25 -6.75 31.95 4.41
CA ASP A 25 -5.82 32.26 5.50
C ASP A 25 -4.48 31.55 5.29
N ASP A 26 -3.49 32.36 4.87
CA ASP A 26 -2.07 32.11 4.98
C ASP A 26 -1.66 32.14 6.46
N ILE A 27 -1.04 31.08 6.99
CA ILE A 27 -0.05 31.20 8.08
C ILE A 27 1.12 30.24 7.80
N LEU A 28 2.21 30.84 7.32
CA LEU A 28 3.60 30.41 7.50
C LEU A 28 3.97 30.57 8.98
N ASP A 29 4.69 29.62 9.60
CA ASP A 29 6.06 29.88 10.10
C ASP A 29 6.76 28.61 10.62
N GLU A 30 8.07 28.65 10.46
CA GLU A 30 9.15 27.72 10.77
C GLU A 30 9.21 27.19 12.21
N SER A 31 9.72 25.95 12.36
CA SER A 31 10.98 25.78 13.08
C SER A 31 11.70 24.51 12.64
N SER A 32 12.89 24.74 12.12
CA SER A 32 13.87 23.82 11.56
C SER A 32 14.63 23.00 12.63
N GLN A 33 15.37 21.98 12.13
CA GLN A 33 16.63 21.43 12.67
C GLN A 33 16.53 20.47 13.88
N SER A 34 17.28 19.36 13.99
CA SER A 34 18.47 18.88 13.27
C SER A 34 18.82 17.44 13.72
N SER A 35 19.65 16.80 12.89
CA SER A 35 20.70 15.82 13.25
C SER A 35 20.41 14.32 13.14
N SER A 36 20.77 13.85 11.95
CA SER A 36 21.42 12.58 11.63
C SER A 36 22.34 12.01 12.72
N ASN A 37 22.36 10.68 12.87
CA ASN A 37 23.62 9.94 12.76
C ASN A 37 23.41 8.45 12.44
N SER A 38 24.46 7.91 11.83
CA SER A 38 24.59 6.76 10.94
C SER A 38 25.01 5.43 11.57
N ASN A 39 25.01 4.38 10.71
CA ASN A 39 25.68 3.06 10.73
C ASN A 39 24.83 1.85 11.23
N LEU A 40 24.51 0.88 10.34
CA LEU A 40 25.35 -0.25 9.82
C LEU A 40 25.73 -1.19 10.99
N GLU A 41 25.43 -2.49 11.04
CA GLU A 41 25.44 -3.53 10.01
C GLU A 41 24.85 -4.86 10.56
N THR A 42 24.31 -5.69 9.64
CA THR A 42 24.48 -7.17 9.51
C THR A 42 23.84 -8.16 10.51
N GLU A 43 22.88 -8.92 9.96
CA GLU A 43 22.58 -10.37 10.08
C GLU A 43 22.93 -11.15 11.37
N GLN A 44 21.93 -11.87 11.91
CA GLN A 44 21.92 -13.33 11.93
C GLN A 44 20.62 -13.90 12.53
N GLU A 45 20.02 -14.83 11.79
CA GLU A 45 18.97 -15.73 12.22
C GLU A 45 19.32 -16.44 13.54
N THR A 46 18.37 -16.54 14.47
CA THR A 46 18.18 -17.79 15.21
C THR A 46 16.73 -17.96 15.62
N SER A 47 16.11 -18.99 15.05
CA SER A 47 14.85 -19.58 15.46
C SER A 47 14.79 -19.82 16.97
N LYS A 48 13.74 -19.31 17.60
CA LYS A 48 13.15 -19.96 18.78
C LYS A 48 11.66 -19.69 18.84
N CYS A 49 10.90 -20.69 18.41
CA CYS A 49 9.50 -20.89 18.76
C CYS A 49 9.33 -20.68 20.27
N LYS A 50 8.62 -19.61 20.64
CA LYS A 50 7.81 -19.59 21.84
C LYS A 50 6.43 -19.15 21.39
N ASP A 51 5.55 -20.15 21.30
CA ASP A 51 4.12 -19.96 21.41
C ASP A 51 3.84 -19.01 22.57
N LYS A 52 3.39 -17.81 22.22
CA LYS A 52 2.50 -17.03 23.05
C LYS A 52 1.40 -16.54 22.13
N ASP A 53 0.34 -17.33 22.12
CA ASP A 53 -1.02 -16.86 21.94
C ASP A 53 -1.19 -15.55 22.72
N GLU A 54 -1.10 -14.42 22.02
CA GLU A 54 -1.79 -13.21 22.41
C GLU A 54 -2.50 -12.69 21.15
N ASP A 55 -3.57 -13.42 20.82
CA ASP A 55 -4.83 -12.81 20.42
C ASP A 55 -5.11 -11.68 21.42
N SER A 56 -4.54 -10.49 21.16
CA SER A 56 -4.74 -9.28 21.96
C SER A 56 -6.11 -8.71 21.65
N SER A 57 -7.11 -9.57 21.83
CA SER A 57 -8.42 -9.19 22.28
C SER A 57 -8.22 -8.11 23.32
N TYR A 58 -8.65 -6.89 22.99
CA TYR A 58 -8.73 -5.74 23.87
C TYR A 58 -9.60 -6.10 25.07
N ARG A 59 -9.05 -6.87 26.00
CA ARG A 59 -9.65 -7.22 27.27
C ARG A 59 -8.84 -6.43 28.26
N VAL A 60 -9.42 -5.31 28.68
CA VAL A 60 -8.97 -4.57 29.85
C VAL A 60 -8.89 -5.58 31.00
N SER A 61 -7.68 -6.02 31.32
CA SER A 61 -7.42 -6.78 32.53
C SER A 61 -7.84 -5.89 33.69
N SER A 62 -8.74 -6.38 34.54
CA SER A 62 -9.21 -5.67 35.74
C SER A 62 -8.11 -5.35 36.75
N THR A 63 -6.90 -5.85 36.51
CA THR A 63 -5.70 -5.65 37.34
C THR A 63 -4.73 -4.62 36.74
N SER A 64 -4.95 -4.15 35.51
CA SER A 64 -4.12 -3.10 34.91
C SER A 64 -4.55 -1.72 35.39
N ALA A 65 -3.57 -0.89 35.76
CA ALA A 65 -3.78 0.47 36.26
C ALA A 65 -4.57 1.32 35.25
N TRP A 66 -5.59 2.00 35.76
CA TRP A 66 -6.40 2.97 35.03
C TRP A 66 -5.83 4.39 35.23
N PRO A 67 -5.80 5.25 34.21
CA PRO A 67 -6.24 5.04 32.83
C PRO A 67 -5.27 4.20 32.00
N PRO A 68 -5.76 3.48 30.97
CA PRO A 68 -4.89 2.77 30.04
C PRO A 68 -3.90 3.75 29.40
N PRO A 69 -2.67 3.31 29.11
CA PRO A 69 -1.69 4.16 28.47
C PRO A 69 -2.24 4.70 27.15
N PRO A 70 -1.91 5.96 26.77
CA PRO A 70 -2.36 6.54 25.52
C PRO A 70 -1.95 5.62 24.34
N PRO A 71 -2.78 5.50 23.30
CA PRO A 71 -2.46 4.65 22.16
C PRO A 71 -1.09 5.02 21.59
N THR A 72 -0.18 4.05 21.57
CA THR A 72 1.12 4.18 20.88
C THR A 72 0.88 4.51 19.41
N ASP A 73 1.84 5.16 18.75
CA ASP A 73 1.69 5.55 17.33
C ASP A 73 1.31 4.37 16.42
N ASP A 74 1.78 3.17 16.75
CA ASP A 74 1.46 1.92 16.05
C ASP A 74 0.00 1.51 16.17
N HIS A 75 -0.75 2.02 17.14
CA HIS A 75 -2.18 1.71 17.35
C HIS A 75 -3.10 2.79 16.76
N LYS A 76 -2.54 3.78 16.06
CA LYS A 76 -3.32 4.83 15.40
C LYS A 76 -3.72 4.36 14.01
N MET A 77 -4.94 3.85 13.91
CA MET A 77 -5.54 3.34 12.66
C MET A 77 -5.42 4.31 11.46
N VAL A 78 -5.52 5.62 11.69
CA VAL A 78 -5.40 6.62 10.61
C VAL A 78 -3.97 6.65 10.06
N ARG A 79 -2.96 6.59 10.92
CA ARG A 79 -1.55 6.57 10.51
C ARG A 79 -1.21 5.26 9.80
N GLN A 80 -1.69 4.13 10.30
CA GLN A 80 -1.53 2.84 9.62
C GLN A 80 -2.11 2.87 8.19
N LEU A 81 -3.29 3.49 8.01
CA LEU A 81 -3.90 3.62 6.69
C LEU A 81 -3.12 4.58 5.78
N ASP A 82 -2.59 5.68 6.32
CA ASP A 82 -1.68 6.58 5.58
C ASP A 82 -0.39 5.83 5.16
N ASP A 83 0.22 5.06 6.07
CA ASP A 83 1.44 4.27 5.81
C ASP A 83 1.19 3.18 4.75
N VAL A 84 0.06 2.46 4.83
CA VAL A 84 -0.34 1.47 3.81
C VAL A 84 -0.56 2.12 2.45
N THR A 85 -1.09 3.35 2.42
CA THR A 85 -1.30 4.07 1.16
C THR A 85 0.03 4.41 0.51
N LYS A 86 0.97 4.93 1.30
CA LYS A 86 2.30 5.31 0.82
C LYS A 86 3.12 4.10 0.35
N ASP A 87 3.17 3.04 1.15
CA ASP A 87 3.88 1.80 0.80
C ASP A 87 3.27 1.15 -0.45
N SER A 88 1.94 1.20 -0.59
CA SER A 88 1.26 0.72 -1.79
C SER A 88 1.66 1.52 -3.04
N GLU A 89 1.75 2.85 -2.97
CA GLU A 89 2.18 3.70 -4.09
C GLU A 89 3.65 3.46 -4.49
N GLU A 90 4.55 3.36 -3.52
CA GLU A 90 5.96 3.06 -3.78
C GLU A 90 6.09 1.67 -4.44
N LYS A 91 5.37 0.67 -3.90
CA LYS A 91 5.37 -0.68 -4.46
C LYS A 91 4.70 -0.76 -5.83
N ALA A 92 3.68 0.07 -6.08
CA ALA A 92 3.10 0.25 -7.40
C ALA A 92 4.19 0.66 -8.36
N THR A 93 4.84 1.79 -8.09
CA THR A 93 5.85 2.36 -8.99
C THR A 93 6.94 1.34 -9.32
N GLU A 94 7.41 0.59 -8.31
CA GLU A 94 8.38 -0.49 -8.54
C GLU A 94 7.84 -1.62 -9.45
N MET A 95 6.56 -2.00 -9.33
CA MET A 95 5.94 -2.98 -10.22
C MET A 95 5.82 -2.46 -11.66
N PHE A 96 5.49 -1.18 -11.85
CA PHE A 96 5.44 -0.56 -13.18
C PHE A 96 6.81 -0.60 -13.86
N ASP A 97 7.86 -0.18 -13.15
CA ASP A 97 9.24 -0.21 -13.67
C ASP A 97 9.67 -1.63 -14.06
N LYS A 98 9.30 -2.63 -13.25
CA LYS A 98 9.58 -4.04 -13.56
C LYS A 98 8.78 -4.52 -14.76
N LEU A 99 7.50 -4.18 -14.90
CA LEU A 99 6.69 -4.54 -16.05
C LEU A 99 7.22 -3.91 -17.34
N GLU A 100 7.66 -2.66 -17.29
CA GLU A 100 8.32 -2.00 -18.42
C GLU A 100 9.62 -2.71 -18.81
N THR A 101 10.44 -3.07 -17.82
CA THR A 101 11.67 -3.85 -18.04
C THR A 101 11.37 -5.20 -18.71
N ILE A 102 10.32 -5.90 -18.25
CA ILE A 102 9.90 -7.18 -18.83
C ILE A 102 9.38 -6.99 -20.26
N ASN A 103 8.62 -5.93 -20.53
CA ASN A 103 8.13 -5.63 -21.88
C ASN A 103 9.28 -5.40 -22.86
N ASN A 104 10.26 -4.58 -22.45
CA ASN A 104 11.46 -4.34 -23.24
C ASN A 104 12.24 -5.63 -23.50
N PHE A 105 12.37 -6.50 -22.49
CA PHE A 105 12.98 -7.82 -22.68
C PHE A 105 12.24 -8.69 -23.71
N PHE A 106 10.91 -8.68 -23.70
CA PHE A 106 10.14 -9.42 -24.71
C PHE A 106 10.33 -8.83 -26.11
N MET A 107 10.33 -7.50 -26.26
CA MET A 107 10.61 -6.86 -27.55
C MET A 107 12.01 -7.18 -28.08
N ASP A 108 13.03 -7.12 -27.23
CA ASP A 108 14.40 -7.46 -27.59
C ASP A 108 14.53 -8.95 -27.97
N ALA A 109 13.90 -9.85 -27.20
CA ALA A 109 13.87 -11.27 -27.51
C ALA A 109 13.15 -11.57 -28.84
N GLU A 110 12.06 -10.85 -29.14
CA GLU A 110 11.33 -10.97 -30.39
C GLU A 110 12.19 -10.53 -31.58
N ASN A 111 12.89 -9.40 -31.45
CA ASN A 111 13.82 -8.93 -32.48
C ASN A 111 14.93 -9.94 -32.77
N VAL A 112 15.57 -10.48 -31.73
CA VAL A 112 16.61 -11.53 -31.87
C VAL A 112 16.04 -12.79 -32.51
N CYS A 113 14.80 -13.17 -32.15
CA CYS A 113 14.15 -14.33 -32.73
C CYS A 113 13.84 -14.13 -34.22
N ASN A 114 13.40 -12.94 -34.61
CA ASN A 114 13.17 -12.56 -36.00
C ASN A 114 14.46 -12.55 -36.83
N GLU A 115 15.57 -12.03 -36.29
CA GLU A 115 16.88 -12.11 -36.95
C GLU A 115 17.34 -13.57 -37.16
N ALA A 116 17.12 -14.43 -36.16
CA ALA A 116 17.44 -15.86 -36.25
C ALA A 116 16.55 -16.60 -37.26
N LYS A 117 15.27 -16.22 -37.35
CA LYS A 117 14.31 -16.72 -38.35
C LYS A 117 14.76 -16.34 -39.76
N ASP A 118 15.13 -15.08 -39.99
CA ASP A 118 15.66 -14.63 -41.29
C ASP A 118 16.90 -15.42 -41.73
N LEU A 119 17.79 -15.76 -40.79
CA LEU A 119 18.94 -16.62 -41.06
C LEU A 119 18.51 -18.06 -41.41
N ALA A 120 17.51 -18.61 -40.72
CA ALA A 120 16.95 -19.92 -41.02
C ALA A 120 16.34 -19.96 -42.42
N THR A 121 15.58 -18.94 -42.83
CA THR A 121 15.00 -18.83 -44.18
C THR A 121 16.09 -18.76 -45.25
N LYS A 122 17.17 -17.99 -45.03
CA LYS A 122 18.35 -17.99 -45.93
C LYS A 122 19.02 -19.37 -46.02
N ASN A 123 19.14 -20.08 -44.91
CA ASN A 123 19.68 -21.43 -44.90
C ASN A 123 18.80 -22.40 -45.71
N ILE A 124 17.46 -22.31 -45.58
CA ILE A 124 16.52 -23.09 -46.39
C ILE A 124 16.77 -22.85 -47.88
N GLU A 125 16.86 -21.59 -48.33
CA GLU A 125 17.15 -21.27 -49.74
C GLU A 125 18.48 -21.86 -50.24
N VAL A 126 19.51 -21.85 -49.39
CA VAL A 126 20.83 -22.43 -49.71
C VAL A 126 20.74 -23.94 -49.86
N PHE A 127 20.03 -24.61 -48.94
CA PHE A 127 19.84 -26.07 -49.03
C PHE A 127 18.96 -26.47 -50.21
N GLU A 128 17.94 -25.68 -50.58
CA GLU A 128 17.15 -25.91 -51.80
C GLU A 128 18.03 -25.86 -53.06
N LYS A 129 18.88 -24.83 -53.20
CA LYS A 129 19.84 -24.71 -54.32
C LYS A 129 20.86 -25.85 -54.33
N LEU A 130 21.29 -26.33 -53.17
CA LEU A 130 22.22 -27.46 -53.05
C LEU A 130 21.57 -28.79 -53.44
N LEU A 131 20.32 -29.01 -53.05
CA LEU A 131 19.53 -30.20 -53.42
C LEU A 131 19.32 -30.28 -54.93
N ASP A 132 19.00 -29.14 -55.57
CA ASP A 132 18.86 -29.05 -57.03
C ASP A 132 20.16 -29.40 -57.77
N LYS A 133 21.32 -29.01 -57.22
CA LYS A 133 22.64 -29.24 -57.82
C LYS A 133 23.21 -30.62 -57.49
N PHE A 134 22.88 -31.19 -56.33
CA PHE A 134 23.41 -32.44 -55.81
C PHE A 134 22.29 -33.35 -55.28
N PRO A 135 21.43 -33.90 -56.16
CA PRO A 135 20.24 -34.66 -55.74
C PRO A 135 20.56 -35.99 -55.03
N ASN A 136 21.78 -36.51 -55.17
CA ASN A 136 22.18 -37.79 -54.58
C ASN A 136 22.70 -37.68 -53.14
N VAL A 137 22.67 -36.49 -52.53
CA VAL A 137 23.17 -36.26 -51.17
C VAL A 137 21.99 -36.20 -50.20
N ALA A 138 21.70 -37.32 -49.54
CA ALA A 138 20.57 -37.46 -48.62
C ALA A 138 20.65 -36.51 -47.40
N THR A 139 21.86 -36.10 -46.98
CA THR A 139 22.05 -35.20 -45.84
C THR A 139 21.51 -33.79 -46.09
N PHE A 140 21.49 -33.31 -47.34
CA PHE A 140 20.92 -32.00 -47.66
C PHE A 140 19.40 -31.98 -47.53
N ALA A 141 18.72 -33.07 -47.91
CA ALA A 141 17.27 -33.20 -47.71
C ALA A 141 16.93 -33.22 -46.21
N GLN A 142 17.68 -33.98 -45.41
CA GLN A 142 17.48 -34.02 -43.97
C GLN A 142 17.72 -32.65 -43.30
N MET A 143 18.77 -31.93 -43.70
CA MET A 143 19.07 -30.61 -43.13
C MET A 143 18.05 -29.55 -43.55
N LEU A 144 17.50 -29.66 -44.78
CA LEU A 144 16.43 -28.80 -45.26
C LEU A 144 15.15 -28.99 -44.43
N GLU A 145 14.75 -30.24 -44.19
CA GLU A 145 13.59 -30.56 -43.34
C GLU A 145 13.80 -30.06 -41.91
N SER A 146 14.98 -30.30 -41.32
CA SER A 146 15.31 -29.77 -40.00
C SER A 146 15.30 -28.25 -39.91
N ASN A 147 15.66 -27.52 -40.98
CA ASN A 147 15.59 -26.05 -40.99
C ASN A 147 14.15 -25.55 -41.14
N LYS A 148 13.28 -26.26 -41.87
CA LYS A 148 11.84 -25.95 -41.94
C LYS A 148 11.15 -26.16 -40.59
N ASP A 149 11.52 -27.24 -39.89
CA ASP A 149 11.06 -27.46 -38.51
C ASP A 149 11.56 -26.37 -37.55
N LEU A 150 12.78 -25.88 -37.76
CA LEU A 150 13.36 -24.78 -36.97
C LEU A 150 12.65 -23.45 -37.22
N GLU A 151 12.27 -23.17 -38.47
CA GLU A 151 11.46 -21.99 -38.83
C GLU A 151 10.09 -22.01 -38.12
N GLY A 152 9.41 -23.16 -38.10
CA GLY A 152 8.15 -23.32 -37.36
C GLY A 152 8.31 -23.07 -35.85
N LYS A 153 9.39 -23.57 -35.24
CA LYS A 153 9.69 -23.30 -33.82
C LYS A 153 9.93 -21.82 -33.53
N PHE A 154 10.55 -21.08 -34.46
CA PHE A 154 10.69 -19.63 -34.29
C PHE A 154 9.36 -18.90 -34.38
N GLU A 155 8.46 -19.31 -35.28
CA GLU A 155 7.08 -18.78 -35.32
C GLU A 155 6.36 -18.96 -33.98
N ASP A 156 6.47 -20.16 -33.40
CA ASP A 156 5.86 -20.47 -32.10
C ASP A 156 6.48 -19.63 -30.97
N ILE A 157 7.81 -19.43 -30.98
CA ILE A 157 8.49 -18.59 -29.98
C ILE A 157 8.06 -17.12 -30.12
N VAL A 158 8.03 -16.58 -31.34
CA VAL A 158 7.57 -15.21 -31.61
C VAL A 158 6.12 -15.03 -31.14
N GLY A 159 5.23 -15.99 -31.44
CA GLY A 159 3.86 -15.96 -30.97
C GLY A 159 3.75 -15.95 -29.43
N ASN A 160 4.55 -16.76 -28.74
CA ASN A 160 4.60 -16.77 -27.28
C ASN A 160 5.13 -15.45 -26.69
N LEU A 161 6.11 -14.83 -27.34
CA LEU A 161 6.66 -13.53 -26.92
C LEU A 161 5.62 -12.42 -27.07
N GLN A 162 4.89 -12.39 -28.19
CA GLN A 162 3.80 -11.43 -28.43
C GLN A 162 2.66 -11.62 -27.42
N MET A 163 2.25 -12.86 -27.14
CA MET A 163 1.29 -13.13 -26.06
C MET A 163 1.81 -12.66 -24.69
N GLY A 164 3.11 -12.79 -24.43
CA GLY A 164 3.74 -12.27 -23.22
C GLY A 164 3.69 -10.74 -23.12
N GLN A 165 3.93 -10.03 -24.24
CA GLN A 165 3.80 -8.57 -24.32
C GLN A 165 2.35 -8.12 -24.07
N ASP A 166 1.37 -8.80 -24.67
CA ASP A 166 -0.05 -8.52 -24.48
C ASP A 166 -0.46 -8.68 -23.00
N GLU A 167 -0.01 -9.74 -22.34
CA GLU A 167 -0.29 -9.97 -20.90
C GLU A 167 0.36 -8.89 -20.02
N VAL A 168 1.57 -8.44 -20.36
CA VAL A 168 2.24 -7.33 -19.66
C VAL A 168 1.44 -6.04 -19.81
N MET A 169 0.96 -5.73 -21.01
CA MET A 169 0.09 -4.56 -21.24
C MET A 169 -1.22 -4.68 -20.46
N MET A 170 -1.87 -5.83 -20.48
CA MET A 170 -3.10 -6.05 -19.72
C MET A 170 -2.88 -5.92 -18.21
N THR A 171 -1.74 -6.39 -17.70
CA THR A 171 -1.36 -6.23 -16.29
C THR A 171 -1.10 -4.76 -15.96
N MET A 172 -0.45 -4.02 -16.86
CA MET A 172 -0.20 -2.59 -16.71
C MET A 172 -1.51 -1.78 -16.64
N ASP A 173 -2.51 -2.16 -17.44
CA ASP A 173 -3.86 -1.58 -17.38
C ASP A 173 -4.59 -1.95 -16.08
N MET A 174 -4.50 -3.21 -15.64
CA MET A 174 -5.06 -3.66 -14.36
C MET A 174 -4.46 -2.87 -13.18
N MET A 175 -3.18 -2.53 -13.27
CA MET A 175 -2.48 -1.80 -12.22
C MET A 175 -2.95 -0.35 -12.07
N GLN A 176 -3.52 0.25 -13.12
CA GLN A 176 -4.21 1.54 -13.00
C GLN A 176 -5.40 1.48 -12.03
N TYR A 177 -6.00 0.30 -11.79
CA TYR A 177 -7.03 0.12 -10.76
C TYR A 177 -6.51 0.27 -9.32
N GLN A 178 -5.18 0.34 -9.12
CA GLN A 178 -4.60 0.61 -7.80
C GLN A 178 -4.96 2.00 -7.27
N ASP A 179 -5.16 2.99 -8.15
CA ASP A 179 -5.61 4.32 -7.72
C ASP A 179 -7.00 4.27 -7.06
N ILE A 180 -7.86 3.31 -7.43
CA ILE A 180 -9.15 3.10 -6.75
C ILE A 180 -8.95 2.68 -5.29
N HIS A 181 -7.91 1.89 -4.99
CA HIS A 181 -7.60 1.50 -3.61
C HIS A 181 -7.09 2.68 -2.79
N ARG A 182 -6.24 3.53 -3.38
CA ARG A 182 -5.80 4.81 -2.79
C ARG A 182 -7.01 5.67 -2.43
N GLN A 183 -7.91 5.92 -3.38
CA GLN A 183 -9.12 6.72 -3.16
C GLN A 183 -10.05 6.14 -2.08
N LYS A 184 -10.20 4.81 -2.03
CA LYS A 184 -10.99 4.13 -0.98
C LYS A 184 -10.37 4.33 0.40
N ILE A 185 -9.05 4.23 0.52
CA ILE A 185 -8.34 4.46 1.79
C ILE A 185 -8.45 5.93 2.20
N GLU A 186 -8.24 6.88 1.28
CA GLU A 186 -8.45 8.32 1.53
C GLU A 186 -9.86 8.62 2.07
N ARG A 187 -10.89 8.01 1.47
CA ARG A 187 -12.27 8.16 1.96
C ARG A 187 -12.44 7.63 3.38
N VAL A 188 -11.88 6.46 3.70
CA VAL A 188 -11.95 5.86 5.04
C VAL A 188 -11.22 6.74 6.05
N ILE A 189 -10.02 7.21 5.72
CA ILE A 189 -9.23 8.10 6.57
C ILE A 189 -10.00 9.40 6.87
N ASN A 190 -10.64 10.00 5.88
CA ASN A 190 -11.45 11.20 6.08
C ASN A 190 -12.65 10.95 7.01
N VAL A 191 -13.36 9.84 6.85
CA VAL A 191 -14.43 9.44 7.77
C VAL A 191 -13.89 9.21 9.18
N MET A 192 -12.75 8.55 9.33
CA MET A 192 -12.12 8.30 10.64
C MET A 192 -11.69 9.60 11.33
N ARG A 193 -11.10 10.55 10.59
CA ARG A 193 -10.75 11.88 11.10
C ARG A 193 -12.00 12.65 11.52
N ALA A 194 -13.08 12.58 10.74
CA ALA A 194 -14.36 13.20 11.09
C ALA A 194 -14.99 12.57 12.35
N LEU A 195 -14.91 11.24 12.49
CA LEU A 195 -15.47 10.52 13.63
C LEU A 195 -14.69 10.84 14.93
N SER A 196 -13.36 10.98 14.85
CA SER A 196 -12.55 11.46 15.96
C SER A 196 -12.90 12.91 16.36
N LYS A 197 -13.05 13.82 15.39
CA LYS A 197 -13.50 15.20 15.65
C LYS A 197 -14.90 15.23 16.28
N TYR A 198 -15.82 14.41 15.78
CA TYR A 198 -17.17 14.31 16.33
C TYR A 198 -17.15 13.79 17.77
N MET A 199 -16.37 12.77 18.08
CA MET A 199 -16.21 12.26 19.45
C MET A 199 -15.62 13.33 20.37
N ASN A 200 -14.55 14.01 19.95
CA ASN A 200 -13.96 15.09 20.72
C ASN A 200 -14.98 16.21 20.97
N SER A 201 -15.74 16.61 19.96
CA SER A 201 -16.81 17.63 20.07
C SER A 201 -17.99 17.17 20.95
N LEU A 202 -18.29 15.87 21.00
CA LEU A 202 -19.33 15.31 21.86
C LEU A 202 -18.93 15.33 23.34
N PHE A 203 -17.64 15.16 23.62
CA PHE A 203 -17.07 15.30 24.97
C PHE A 203 -16.72 16.74 25.37
N GLU A 204 -16.59 17.63 24.39
CA GLU A 204 -16.44 19.07 24.60
C GLU A 204 -17.76 19.64 25.14
N GLY A 205 -17.82 19.85 26.46
CA GLY A 205 -19.03 20.39 27.09
C GLY A 205 -19.26 21.85 26.71
N LYS A 206 -20.53 22.27 26.71
CA LYS A 206 -20.92 23.69 26.52
C LYS A 206 -20.36 24.65 27.59
N VAL A 207 -19.79 24.11 28.66
CA VAL A 207 -19.31 24.85 29.83
C VAL A 207 -17.83 24.50 30.02
N ASP A 208 -17.03 25.55 30.16
CA ASP A 208 -15.62 25.50 30.47
C ASP A 208 -15.37 24.68 31.75
N ASP A 209 -14.34 23.85 31.79
CA ASP A 209 -14.10 22.91 32.90
C ASP A 209 -13.91 23.64 34.24
N GLU A 210 -13.38 24.87 34.19
CA GLU A 210 -13.25 25.76 35.35
C GLU A 210 -14.59 26.23 35.94
N LYS A 211 -15.66 26.24 35.12
CA LYS A 211 -17.02 26.64 35.52
C LYS A 211 -17.90 25.44 35.85
N ARG A 212 -17.40 24.21 35.71
CA ARG A 212 -18.13 23.02 36.13
C ARG A 212 -18.18 22.97 37.66
N VAL A 213 -19.32 22.52 38.17
CA VAL A 213 -19.49 22.28 39.61
C VAL A 213 -18.43 21.25 40.01
N SER A 214 -17.61 21.58 41.01
CA SER A 214 -16.61 20.67 41.55
C SER A 214 -17.27 19.34 41.90
N SER A 215 -16.58 18.23 41.60
CA SER A 215 -17.05 16.90 41.96
C SER A 215 -17.45 16.89 43.43
N ALA A 216 -18.71 16.56 43.71
CA ALA A 216 -19.26 16.62 45.06
C ALA A 216 -18.47 15.68 45.97
N VAL A 217 -17.79 16.25 46.97
CA VAL A 217 -17.02 15.49 47.96
C VAL A 217 -17.95 14.80 48.96
N HIS A 218 -19.16 15.34 49.16
CA HIS A 218 -20.16 14.85 50.11
C HIS A 218 -21.52 14.74 49.39
N ILE A 219 -22.33 13.75 49.75
CA ILE A 219 -23.74 13.66 49.33
C ILE A 219 -24.58 14.52 50.30
N GLU A 220 -25.65 15.16 49.82
CA GLU A 220 -26.55 15.93 50.69
C GLU A 220 -27.07 15.06 51.85
N GLY A 221 -26.82 15.51 53.09
CA GLY A 221 -27.16 14.79 54.32
C GLY A 221 -25.99 14.04 54.97
N ASP A 222 -24.83 14.00 54.32
CA ASP A 222 -23.60 13.47 54.91
C ASP A 222 -22.87 14.54 55.72
N THR A 223 -22.84 14.38 57.05
CA THR A 223 -22.17 15.30 57.98
C THR A 223 -20.80 14.77 58.44
N THR A 224 -20.37 13.61 57.95
CA THR A 224 -19.23 12.88 58.52
C THR A 224 -18.08 12.81 57.52
N THR A 225 -17.13 13.73 57.67
CA THR A 225 -15.90 13.79 56.85
C THR A 225 -14.88 12.69 57.20
N GLU A 226 -15.14 11.87 58.22
CA GLU A 226 -14.21 10.84 58.73
C GLU A 226 -13.91 9.70 57.74
N ASN A 227 -14.77 9.49 56.73
CA ASN A 227 -14.56 8.46 55.69
C ASN A 227 -13.83 8.99 54.44
N ILE A 228 -13.48 10.28 54.41
CA ILE A 228 -12.73 10.85 53.30
C ILE A 228 -11.24 10.68 53.61
N VAL A 229 -10.65 9.66 53.00
CA VAL A 229 -9.21 9.41 53.09
C VAL A 229 -8.50 10.44 52.22
N SER A 230 -7.64 11.26 52.83
CA SER A 230 -6.86 12.26 52.11
C SER A 230 -5.68 11.60 51.37
N ASN A 231 -5.13 12.25 50.34
CA ASN A 231 -3.96 11.71 49.63
C ASN A 231 -2.76 11.48 50.57
N GLU A 232 -2.61 12.29 51.62
CA GLU A 232 -1.59 12.09 52.66
C GLU A 232 -1.83 10.82 53.50
N ASP A 233 -3.09 10.51 53.83
CA ASP A 233 -3.44 9.28 54.54
C ASP A 233 -3.19 8.04 53.67
N ILE A 234 -3.41 8.14 52.36
CA ILE A 234 -3.10 7.08 51.38
C ILE A 234 -1.58 6.85 51.30
N GLU A 235 -0.78 7.91 51.22
CA GLU A 235 0.68 7.83 51.23
C GLU A 235 1.22 7.22 52.53
N ALA A 236 0.69 7.63 53.68
CA ALA A 236 1.06 7.06 54.98
C ALA A 236 0.69 5.57 55.10
N LEU A 237 -0.40 5.13 54.48
CA LEU A 237 -0.78 3.72 54.41
C LEU A 237 0.18 2.92 53.51
N ILE A 238 0.55 3.49 52.35
CA ILE A 238 1.51 2.89 51.42
C ILE A 238 2.88 2.74 52.08
N GLU A 239 3.35 3.76 52.81
CA GLU A 239 4.60 3.67 53.57
C GLU A 239 4.57 2.62 54.68
N ASN A 240 3.45 2.48 55.38
CA ASN A 240 3.30 1.46 56.42
C ASN A 240 3.21 0.03 55.85
N LEU A 241 2.61 -0.15 54.68
CA LEU A 241 2.50 -1.44 54.00
C LEU A 241 3.79 -1.82 53.25
N GLY A 242 4.57 -0.85 52.77
CA GLY A 242 5.87 -1.06 52.10
C GLY A 242 7.03 -1.39 53.04
N LYS A 243 6.85 -1.25 54.37
CA LYS A 243 7.85 -1.57 55.40
C LYS A 243 7.78 -3.02 55.92
N LYS A 244 7.25 -3.96 55.13
CA LYS A 244 7.19 -5.39 55.47
C LYS A 244 7.99 -6.26 54.53
#